data_AF-A0A6P1XZ79-F1
#
_entry.id   AF-A0A6P1XZ79-F1
#
_cell.length_a   1.000
_cell.length_b   1.000
_cell.length_c   1.000
_cell.angle_alpha   90.00
_cell.angle_beta   90.00
_cell.angle_gamma   90.00
#
_symmetry.space_group_name_H-M   'P 1'
#
loop_
_entity.id
_entity.type
_entity.pdbx_description
1 polymer ?
#
loop_
_entity_poly.entity_id
_entity_poly.type
_entity_poly.pdbx_seq_one_letter_code
_entity_poly.pdbx_strand_id
1 'polypeptide(L)'
;MILIIVSAVLLYITYNYIQDPIAIEICKSIAYSIITAALFTIIISIFERNHFEETLRTLLEKNLPFLDRLEKKGLEGFESGFPLKNDTYEENFIESEIVTVVMNDGKRFFANNIELFRKRFNQSYKTTRFILLDPDAADSISVLTRKMIMKEIIT
;
A
#
# COMPACT_ATOMS: atom_id res chain seq x y z
N MET A 1 22.42 11.37 1.74
CA MET A 1 22.87 11.43 0.33
C MET A 1 23.71 12.66 0.04
N ILE A 2 23.15 13.88 0.09
CA ILE A 2 23.89 15.13 -0.21
C ILE A 2 25.15 15.30 0.66
N LEU A 3 25.06 15.03 1.97
CA LEU A 3 26.21 15.13 2.88
C LEU A 3 27.35 14.15 2.55
N ILE A 4 27.03 12.96 2.04
CA ILE A 4 28.03 11.96 1.62
C ILE A 4 28.77 12.46 0.38
N ILE A 5 28.05 13.07 -0.56
CA ILE A 5 28.62 13.68 -1.77
C ILE A 5 29.54 14.84 -1.39
N VAL A 6 29.10 15.72 -0.48
CA VAL A 6 29.92 16.85 0.03
C VAL A 6 31.21 16.34 0.67
N SER A 7 31.15 15.29 1.50
CA SER A 7 32.36 14.70 2.09
C SER A 7 33.28 14.02 1.08
N ALA A 8 32.72 13.35 0.06
CA ALA A 8 33.51 12.74 -1.00
C ALA A 8 34.24 13.80 -1.84
N VAL A 9 33.57 14.91 -2.15
CA VAL A 9 34.17 16.07 -2.82
C VAL A 9 35.26 16.70 -1.95
N LEU A 10 35.02 16.85 -0.65
CA LEU A 10 36.01 17.38 0.30
C LEU A 10 37.25 16.48 0.36
N LEU A 11 37.10 15.16 0.42
CA LEU A 11 38.22 14.21 0.38
C LEU A 11 38.99 14.29 -0.94
N TYR A 12 38.27 14.39 -2.06
CA TYR A 12 38.88 14.55 -3.38
C TYR A 12 39.71 15.84 -3.48
N ILE A 13 39.17 16.96 -2.99
CA ILE A 13 39.88 18.24 -2.95
C ILE A 13 41.10 18.15 -2.03
N THR A 14 40.93 17.56 -0.85
CA THR A 14 41.99 17.37 0.14
C THR A 14 43.15 16.55 -0.42
N TYR A 15 42.85 15.49 -1.18
CA TYR A 15 43.88 14.61 -1.75
C TYR A 15 44.64 15.24 -2.92
N ASN A 16 43.96 16.03 -3.76
CA ASN A 16 44.55 16.54 -5.01
C ASN A 16 45.11 17.96 -4.92
N TYR A 17 44.66 18.78 -3.97
CA TYR A 17 44.96 20.23 -3.97
C TYR A 17 45.55 20.76 -2.66
N ILE A 18 45.46 20.03 -1.55
CA ILE A 18 46.04 20.45 -0.27
C ILE A 18 47.38 19.76 -0.08
N GLN A 19 48.42 20.55 0.18
CA GLN A 19 49.79 20.04 0.41
C GLN A 19 50.24 20.15 1.87
N ASP A 20 49.57 20.99 2.67
CA ASP A 20 49.89 21.13 4.10
C ASP A 20 49.41 19.87 4.87
N PRO A 21 50.34 19.12 5.50
CA PRO A 21 50.02 17.89 6.22
C PRO A 21 49.03 18.10 7.38
N ILE A 22 49.05 19.27 8.03
CA ILE A 22 48.13 19.55 9.14
C ILE A 22 46.72 19.79 8.58
N ALA A 23 46.61 20.59 7.53
CA ALA A 23 45.33 20.84 6.85
C ALA A 23 44.71 19.56 6.25
N ILE A 24 45.53 18.64 5.74
CA ILE A 24 45.07 17.34 5.23
C ILE A 24 44.39 16.52 6.33
N GLU A 25 45.03 16.40 7.50
CA GLU A 25 44.48 15.60 8.60
C GLU A 25 43.19 16.20 9.17
N ILE A 26 43.11 17.53 9.25
CA ILE A 26 41.89 18.23 9.65
C ILE A 26 40.76 17.97 8.64
N CYS A 27 41.02 18.13 7.34
CA CYS A 27 40.01 17.94 6.31
C CYS A 27 39.53 16.48 6.21
N LYS A 28 40.44 15.50 6.37
CA LYS A 28 40.07 14.08 6.46
C LYS A 28 39.18 13.81 7.67
N SER A 29 39.55 14.33 8.84
CA SER A 29 38.78 14.13 10.08
C SER A 29 37.36 14.69 9.97
N ILE A 30 37.22 15.88 9.38
CA ILE A 30 35.91 16.50 9.10
C ILE A 30 35.10 15.63 8.12
N ALA A 31 35.71 15.22 7.01
CA ALA A 31 35.02 14.43 5.99
C ALA A 31 34.55 13.07 6.54
N TYR A 32 35.41 12.36 7.29
CA TYR A 32 35.06 11.09 7.92
C TYR A 32 33.96 11.24 8.97
N SER A 33 34.00 12.30 9.78
CA SER A 33 32.94 12.56 10.77
C SER A 33 31.58 12.75 10.11
N ILE A 34 31.52 13.49 9.00
CA ILE A 34 30.28 13.72 8.24
C ILE A 34 29.79 12.43 7.56
N ILE A 35 30.70 11.62 6.99
CA ILE A 35 30.34 10.32 6.37
C ILE A 35 29.76 9.38 7.43
N THR A 36 30.43 9.24 8.57
CA THR A 36 29.99 8.37 9.66
C THR A 36 28.63 8.79 10.18
N ALA A 37 28.40 10.08 10.45
CA ALA A 37 27.11 10.59 10.91
C ALA A 37 25.98 10.34 9.88
N ALA A 38 26.25 10.55 8.59
CA ALA A 38 25.29 10.31 7.53
C ALA A 38 24.93 8.82 7.40
N LEU A 39 25.91 7.91 7.54
CA LEU A 39 25.68 6.47 7.53
C LEU A 39 24.86 6.00 8.73
N PHE A 40 25.19 6.47 9.93
CA PHE A 40 24.41 6.15 11.13
C PHE A 40 22.95 6.61 11.00
N THR A 41 22.72 7.80 10.46
CA THR A 41 21.36 8.31 10.24
C THR A 41 20.58 7.45 9.25
N ILE A 42 21.23 6.99 8.16
CA ILE A 42 20.61 6.08 7.18
C ILE A 42 20.28 4.73 7.83
N ILE A 43 21.22 4.17 8.58
CA ILE A 43 21.02 2.87 9.27
C ILE A 43 19.87 2.96 10.27
N ILE A 44 19.84 4.00 11.11
CA ILE A 44 18.78 4.22 12.11
C ILE A 44 17.44 4.41 11.40
N SER A 45 17.37 5.23 10.34
CA SER A 45 16.13 5.46 9.60
C SER A 45 15.58 4.19 8.94
N ILE A 46 16.45 3.33 8.41
CA ILE A 46 16.06 2.01 7.87
C ILE A 46 15.56 1.12 9.00
N PHE A 47 16.26 1.09 10.13
CA PHE A 47 15.92 0.24 11.26
C PHE A 47 14.58 0.66 11.92
N GLU A 48 14.37 1.95 12.13
CA GLU A 48 13.11 2.51 12.64
C GLU A 48 11.95 2.25 11.70
N ARG A 49 12.15 2.40 10.38
CA ARG A 49 11.10 2.12 9.40
C ARG A 49 10.69 0.64 9.41
N ASN A 50 11.66 -0.27 9.46
CA ASN A 50 11.39 -1.71 9.53
C ASN A 50 10.69 -2.09 10.84
N HIS A 51 11.16 -1.55 11.97
CA HIS A 51 10.55 -1.81 13.27
C HIS A 51 9.14 -1.20 13.38
N PHE A 52 8.90 -0.06 12.74
CA PHE A 52 7.58 0.57 12.66
C PHE A 52 6.63 -0.24 11.78
N GLU A 53 7.07 -0.72 10.61
CA GLU A 53 6.27 -1.62 9.75
C GLU A 53 5.92 -2.92 10.50
N GLU A 54 6.88 -3.52 11.21
CA GLU A 54 6.66 -4.73 12.00
C GLU A 54 5.72 -4.47 13.20
N THR A 55 5.85 -3.32 13.86
CA THR A 55 4.96 -2.91 14.96
C THR A 55 3.55 -2.62 14.45
N LEU A 56 3.40 -1.93 13.31
CA LEU A 56 2.11 -1.69 12.65
C LEU A 56 1.46 -3.01 12.25
N ARG A 57 2.21 -3.93 11.65
CA ARG A 57 1.71 -5.25 11.28
C ARG A 57 1.24 -6.02 12.51
N THR A 58 2.01 -6.00 13.59
CA THR A 58 1.64 -6.65 14.86
C THR A 58 0.40 -6.01 15.49
N LEU A 59 0.27 -4.68 15.45
CA LEU A 59 -0.91 -3.96 15.94
C LEU A 59 -2.15 -4.22 15.06
N LEU A 60 -1.97 -4.33 13.75
CA LEU A 60 -3.04 -4.69 12.80
C LEU A 60 -3.46 -6.14 12.98
N GLU A 61 -2.55 -7.08 13.16
CA GLU A 61 -2.87 -8.49 13.44
C GLU A 61 -3.59 -8.65 14.79
N LYS A 62 -3.18 -7.89 15.81
CA LYS A 62 -3.78 -7.94 17.15
C LYS A 62 -5.19 -7.35 17.18
N ASN A 63 -5.43 -6.24 16.48
CA ASN A 63 -6.71 -5.52 16.54
C ASN A 63 -7.66 -5.85 15.36
N LEU A 64 -7.13 -6.31 14.23
CA LEU A 64 -7.88 -6.64 13.03
C LEU A 64 -7.39 -7.97 12.42
N PRO A 65 -7.52 -9.11 13.13
CA PRO A 65 -6.99 -10.42 12.71
C PRO A 65 -7.60 -10.97 11.41
N PHE A 66 -8.60 -10.29 10.85
CA PHE A 66 -9.19 -10.63 9.56
C PHE A 66 -8.45 -10.03 8.37
N LEU A 67 -7.65 -8.98 8.55
CA LEU A 67 -6.95 -8.29 7.45
C LEU A 67 -5.91 -9.20 6.77
N ASP A 68 -5.07 -9.90 7.53
CA ASP A 68 -4.12 -10.89 6.99
C ASP A 68 -4.84 -12.06 6.29
N ARG A 69 -6.04 -12.41 6.75
CA ARG A 69 -6.89 -13.40 6.07
C ARG A 69 -7.47 -12.85 4.76
N LEU A 70 -7.81 -11.56 4.71
CA LEU A 70 -8.33 -10.91 3.50
C LEU A 70 -7.24 -10.72 2.45
N GLU A 71 -6.04 -10.30 2.85
CA GLU A 71 -4.88 -10.15 1.94
C GLU A 71 -4.52 -11.49 1.29
N LYS A 72 -4.42 -12.57 2.08
CA LYS A 72 -4.24 -13.95 1.58
C LYS A 72 -5.40 -14.45 0.71
N LYS A 73 -6.56 -13.78 0.76
CA LYS A 73 -7.75 -14.10 -0.04
C LYS A 73 -7.89 -13.20 -1.28
N GLY A 74 -6.91 -12.34 -1.56
CA GLY A 74 -6.91 -11.47 -2.72
C GLY A 74 -7.52 -10.09 -2.47
N LEU A 75 -7.48 -9.59 -1.24
CA LEU A 75 -7.73 -8.18 -0.99
C LEU A 75 -6.57 -7.37 -1.57
N GLU A 76 -6.85 -6.62 -2.64
CA GLU A 76 -5.83 -5.85 -3.35
C GLU A 76 -5.60 -4.44 -2.77
N GLY A 77 -6.55 -3.90 -1.98
CA GLY A 77 -6.37 -2.60 -1.33
C GLY A 77 -7.61 -2.05 -0.62
N PHE A 78 -7.41 -0.97 0.14
CA PHE A 78 -8.48 -0.14 0.68
C PHE A 78 -8.46 1.20 -0.03
N GLU A 79 -9.58 1.53 -0.67
CA GLU A 79 -9.64 2.69 -1.53
C GLU A 79 -10.70 3.68 -1.06
N SER A 80 -10.39 4.97 -1.21
CA SER A 80 -11.21 6.06 -0.69
C SER A 80 -12.41 6.43 -1.58
N GLY A 81 -12.54 5.84 -2.77
CA GLY A 81 -13.62 6.12 -3.71
C GLY A 81 -13.72 5.10 -4.84
N PHE A 82 -14.86 5.10 -5.54
CA PHE A 82 -15.15 4.23 -6.69
C PHE A 82 -15.85 5.04 -7.80
N PRO A 83 -15.45 4.91 -9.08
CA PRO A 83 -14.44 3.98 -9.59
C PRO A 83 -13.03 4.47 -9.25
N LEU A 84 -12.08 3.55 -9.20
CA LEU A 84 -10.68 3.88 -8.98
C LEU A 84 -10.18 4.64 -10.21
N LYS A 85 -9.40 5.70 -10.02
CA LYS A 85 -8.78 6.48 -11.12
C LYS A 85 -7.74 5.67 -11.92
N ASN A 86 -7.70 4.36 -11.71
CA ASN A 86 -6.79 3.42 -12.35
C ASN A 86 -7.57 2.62 -13.38
N ASP A 87 -7.19 2.78 -14.65
CA ASP A 87 -7.83 2.13 -15.81
C ASP A 87 -7.87 0.60 -15.66
N THR A 88 -6.89 0.00 -14.98
CA THR A 88 -6.82 -1.44 -14.75
C THR A 88 -8.01 -1.97 -13.95
N TYR A 89 -8.53 -1.20 -12.99
CA TYR A 89 -9.66 -1.63 -12.17
C TYR A 89 -11.00 -1.52 -12.89
N GLU A 90 -11.18 -0.45 -13.69
CA GLU A 90 -12.35 -0.32 -14.54
C GLU A 90 -12.41 -1.46 -15.54
N GLU A 91 -11.29 -1.77 -16.19
CA GLU A 91 -11.18 -2.88 -17.13
C GLU A 91 -11.45 -4.23 -16.43
N ASN A 92 -10.82 -4.49 -15.27
CA ASN A 92 -11.07 -5.70 -14.50
C ASN A 92 -12.55 -5.84 -14.09
N PHE A 93 -13.18 -4.74 -13.67
CA PHE A 93 -14.60 -4.76 -13.30
C PHE A 93 -15.50 -5.05 -14.50
N ILE A 94 -15.22 -4.48 -15.68
CA ILE A 94 -16.03 -4.72 -16.88
C ILE A 94 -15.80 -6.15 -17.40
N GLU A 95 -14.55 -6.60 -17.46
CA GLU A 95 -14.17 -7.83 -18.15
C GLU A 95 -14.23 -9.10 -17.28
N SER A 96 -14.33 -8.99 -15.95
CA SER A 96 -14.47 -10.18 -15.09
C SER A 96 -15.77 -10.95 -15.37
N GLU A 97 -15.72 -12.27 -15.53
CA GLU A 97 -16.91 -13.11 -15.76
C GLU A 97 -17.93 -12.98 -14.62
N ILE A 98 -17.44 -12.99 -13.37
CA ILE A 98 -18.25 -12.86 -12.16
C ILE A 98 -17.68 -11.74 -11.30
N VAL A 99 -18.54 -10.80 -10.92
CA VAL A 99 -18.20 -9.73 -9.96
C VAL A 99 -19.18 -9.79 -8.80
N THR A 100 -18.67 -9.70 -7.58
CA THR A 100 -19.50 -9.52 -6.38
C THR A 100 -19.19 -8.16 -5.79
N VAL A 101 -20.20 -7.29 -5.72
CA VAL A 101 -20.09 -5.96 -5.13
C VAL A 101 -20.78 -5.97 -3.77
N VAL A 102 -20.00 -5.70 -2.73
CA VAL A 102 -20.49 -5.58 -1.35
C VAL A 102 -20.52 -4.11 -0.97
N MET A 103 -21.67 -3.59 -0.55
CA MET A 103 -21.85 -2.14 -0.31
C MET A 103 -22.84 -1.89 0.83
N ASN A 104 -22.57 -0.85 1.63
CA ASN A 104 -23.49 -0.37 2.68
C ASN A 104 -24.57 0.56 2.09
N ASP A 105 -24.16 1.53 1.27
CA ASP A 105 -25.08 2.45 0.58
C ASP A 105 -25.13 2.15 -0.92
N GLY A 106 -26.03 1.24 -1.30
CA GLY A 106 -26.16 0.87 -2.70
C GLY A 106 -26.70 1.97 -3.60
N LYS A 107 -27.64 2.79 -3.11
CA LYS A 107 -28.27 3.83 -3.91
C LYS A 107 -27.22 4.85 -4.38
N ARG A 108 -26.39 5.35 -3.46
CA ARG A 108 -25.34 6.31 -3.80
C ARG A 108 -24.24 5.68 -4.64
N PHE A 109 -23.88 4.43 -4.34
CA PHE A 109 -22.86 3.71 -5.09
C PHE A 109 -23.25 3.54 -6.57
N PHE A 110 -24.46 3.07 -6.86
CA PHE A 110 -24.94 2.94 -8.24
C PHE A 110 -25.04 4.29 -8.95
N ALA A 111 -25.60 5.32 -8.30
CA ALA A 111 -25.78 6.63 -8.90
C ALA A 111 -24.45 7.25 -9.36
N ASN A 112 -23.39 7.07 -8.56
CA ASN A 112 -22.05 7.58 -8.86
C ASN A 112 -21.31 6.78 -9.95
N ASN A 113 -21.79 5.57 -10.29
CA ASN A 113 -21.07 4.61 -11.12
C ASN A 113 -21.88 4.09 -12.31
N ILE A 114 -22.90 4.83 -12.71
CA ILE A 114 -23.91 4.38 -13.70
C ILE A 114 -23.29 3.96 -15.04
N GLU A 115 -22.28 4.71 -15.52
CA GLU A 115 -21.63 4.41 -16.80
C GLU A 115 -20.82 3.11 -16.74
N LEU A 116 -20.15 2.83 -15.62
CA LEU A 116 -19.40 1.60 -15.41
C LEU A 116 -20.33 0.38 -15.41
N PHE A 117 -21.44 0.48 -14.67
CA PHE A 117 -22.46 -0.57 -14.67
C PHE A 117 -23.10 -0.76 -16.04
N ARG A 118 -23.37 0.33 -16.78
CA ARG A 118 -23.90 0.25 -18.14
C ARG A 118 -22.94 -0.50 -19.08
N LYS A 119 -21.65 -0.16 -19.06
CA LYS A 119 -20.63 -0.86 -19.86
C LYS A 119 -20.62 -2.37 -19.59
N ARG A 120 -20.64 -2.76 -18.31
CA ARG A 120 -20.67 -4.17 -17.91
C ARG A 120 -21.97 -4.88 -18.29
N PHE A 121 -23.13 -4.27 -18.02
CA PHE A 121 -24.44 -4.89 -18.26
C PHE A 121 -24.82 -5.01 -19.74
N ASN A 122 -24.12 -4.29 -20.62
CA ASN A 122 -24.25 -4.49 -22.07
C ASN A 122 -23.59 -5.81 -22.55
N GLN A 123 -22.87 -6.54 -21.70
CA GLN A 123 -22.23 -7.81 -22.03
C GLN A 123 -23.10 -8.99 -21.56
N SER A 124 -23.56 -9.83 -22.49
CA SER A 124 -24.66 -10.79 -22.30
C SER A 124 -24.35 -12.07 -21.50
N TYR A 125 -23.17 -12.21 -20.91
CA TYR A 125 -22.72 -13.43 -20.23
C TYR A 125 -22.01 -13.16 -18.89
N LYS A 126 -22.04 -11.91 -18.42
CA LYS A 126 -21.38 -11.51 -17.17
C LYS A 126 -22.37 -11.61 -16.01
N THR A 127 -21.90 -12.15 -14.88
CA THR A 127 -22.69 -12.17 -13.63
C THR A 127 -22.22 -11.06 -12.70
N THR A 128 -23.17 -10.29 -12.16
CA THR A 128 -22.89 -9.30 -11.10
C THR A 128 -23.79 -9.58 -9.92
N ARG A 129 -23.19 -9.79 -8.75
CA ARG A 129 -23.87 -10.05 -7.49
C ARG A 129 -23.78 -8.83 -6.61
N PHE A 130 -24.90 -8.44 -6.02
CA PHE A 130 -24.95 -7.33 -5.07
C PHE A 130 -25.23 -7.87 -3.68
N ILE A 131 -24.37 -7.50 -2.73
CA ILE A 131 -24.54 -7.78 -1.32
C ILE A 131 -24.68 -6.43 -0.62
N LEU A 132 -25.90 -6.13 -0.20
CA LEU A 132 -26.21 -4.94 0.58
C LEU A 132 -25.96 -5.26 2.06
N LEU A 133 -25.07 -4.51 2.68
CA LEU A 133 -24.84 -4.60 4.11
C LEU A 133 -25.87 -3.76 4.84
N ASP A 134 -26.55 -4.37 5.80
CA ASP A 134 -27.37 -3.63 6.75
C ASP A 134 -26.44 -2.93 7.77
N PRO A 135 -26.46 -1.58 7.84
CA PRO A 135 -25.62 -0.83 8.77
C PRO A 135 -25.93 -1.13 10.24
N ASP A 136 -27.15 -1.59 10.54
CA ASP A 136 -27.59 -1.90 11.90
C ASP A 136 -27.35 -3.38 12.27
N ALA A 137 -26.95 -4.21 11.31
CA ALA A 137 -26.67 -5.62 11.55
C ALA A 137 -25.27 -5.82 12.16
N ALA A 138 -25.24 -6.38 13.36
CA ALA A 138 -24.02 -6.76 14.08
C ALA A 138 -23.08 -7.71 13.28
N ASP A 139 -23.60 -8.39 12.27
CA ASP A 139 -22.92 -9.42 11.47
C ASP A 139 -22.39 -8.93 10.11
N SER A 140 -22.49 -7.64 9.79
CA SER A 140 -22.08 -7.07 8.49
C SER A 140 -20.61 -7.34 8.13
N ILE A 141 -19.70 -7.37 9.11
CA ILE A 141 -18.28 -7.73 8.92
C ILE A 141 -18.09 -9.24 8.69
N SER A 142 -18.98 -10.09 9.24
CA SER A 142 -18.87 -11.55 9.09
C SER A 142 -19.01 -12.00 7.63
N VAL A 143 -19.72 -11.21 6.81
CA VAL A 143 -19.93 -11.48 5.38
C VAL A 143 -18.61 -11.41 4.60
N LEU A 144 -17.71 -10.50 4.96
CA LEU A 144 -16.41 -10.32 4.30
C LEU A 144 -15.42 -11.43 4.66
N THR A 145 -15.65 -12.15 5.77
CA THR A 145 -14.69 -13.14 6.31
C THR A 145 -15.17 -14.59 6.16
N ARG A 146 -16.42 -14.82 5.76
CA ARG A 146 -16.90 -16.17 5.41
C ARG A 146 -16.20 -16.62 4.14
N LYS A 147 -15.34 -17.63 4.29
CA LYS A 147 -14.87 -18.47 3.17
C LYS A 147 -16.12 -18.98 2.45
N MET A 148 -16.38 -18.52 1.23
CA MET A 148 -17.46 -19.04 0.39
C MET A 148 -17.27 -20.56 0.25
N ILE A 149 -18.02 -21.33 1.05
CA ILE A 149 -18.54 -22.59 0.60
C ILE A 149 -19.88 -22.22 -0.04
N MET A 150 -19.85 -21.77 -1.30
CA MET A 150 -21.05 -21.91 -2.14
C MET A 150 -21.21 -23.40 -2.39
N LYS A 151 -21.80 -24.09 -1.41
CA LYS A 151 -22.55 -25.30 -1.71
C LYS A 151 -23.85 -24.82 -2.35
N GLU A 152 -24.13 -25.39 -3.52
CA GLU A 152 -25.40 -25.36 -4.20
C GLU A 152 -26.56 -25.31 -3.20
N ILE A 153 -27.39 -24.28 -3.29
CA ILE A 153 -28.77 -24.38 -2.85
C ILE A 153 -29.59 -24.32 -4.14
N ILE A 154 -29.83 -25.52 -4.66
CA ILE A 154 -31.00 -25.80 -5.48
C ILE A 154 -32.18 -25.75 -4.50
N THR A 155 -33.07 -24.78 -4.68
CA THR A 155 -34.51 -25.02 -4.65
C THR A 155 -35.21 -23.95 -5.47
#